data_AF-H1Z1Z8-F1
#
_entry.id   AF-H1Z1Z8-F1
#
_cell.length_a   1.000
_cell.length_b   1.000
_cell.length_c   1.000
_cell.angle_alpha   90.00
_cell.angle_beta   90.00
_cell.angle_gamma   90.00
#
_symmetry.space_group_name_H-M   'P 1'
#
loop_
_entity.id
_entity.type
_entity.pdbx_description
1 polymer ?
#
loop_
_entity_poly.entity_id
_entity_poly.type
_entity_poly.pdbx_seq_one_letter_code
_entity_poly.pdbx_strand_id
1 'polypeptide(L)'
;MAFWIPAFAGFLVMILLALLFGHAHPMASFAAPVIGGFIAGILVSEGTMEGAKAGFTSGIFGAIIASVLILVGGLAFFGISGLAVGIVVDIVIILIFSLSLGILGMIGGAVGGLFSR
;
A
#
# COMPACT_ATOMS: atom_id res chain seq x y z
N MET A 1 -7.56 -4.46 18.68
CA MET A 1 -8.71 -4.42 17.74
C MET A 1 -8.54 -5.57 16.75
N ALA A 2 -9.53 -6.00 15.96
CA ALA A 2 -9.26 -6.99 14.92
C ALA A 2 -8.20 -6.42 13.97
N PHE A 3 -7.00 -7.02 13.93
CA PHE A 3 -5.79 -6.62 13.17
C PHE A 3 -6.08 -6.07 11.76
N TRP A 4 -7.12 -6.61 11.12
CA TRP A 4 -7.61 -6.23 9.81
C TRP A 4 -8.15 -4.80 9.70
N ILE A 5 -8.80 -4.28 10.75
CA ILE A 5 -9.38 -2.93 10.74
C ILE A 5 -8.27 -1.86 10.66
N PRO A 6 -7.23 -1.88 11.52
CA PRO A 6 -6.07 -1.00 11.41
C PRO A 6 -5.37 -1.08 10.05
N ALA A 7 -5.12 -2.31 9.55
CA ALA A 7 -4.46 -2.51 8.26
C ALA A 7 -5.27 -1.90 7.11
N PHE A 8 -6.59 -2.09 7.12
CA PHE A 8 -7.47 -1.51 6.11
C PHE A 8 -7.57 0.02 6.21
N ALA A 9 -7.62 0.57 7.42
CA ALA A 9 -7.62 2.01 7.65
C ALA A 9 -6.32 2.67 7.14
N GLY A 10 -5.16 2.07 7.42
CA GLY A 10 -3.88 2.55 6.89
C GLY A 10 -3.80 2.50 5.36
N PHE A 11 -4.38 1.46 4.76
CA PHE A 11 -4.51 1.33 3.31
C PHE A 11 -5.40 2.44 2.71
N LEU A 12 -6.55 2.73 3.32
CA LEU A 12 -7.42 3.82 2.88
C LEU A 12 -6.70 5.18 2.95
N VAL A 13 -5.96 5.43 4.03
CA VAL A 13 -5.16 6.66 4.16
C VAL A 13 -4.11 6.73 3.06
N MET A 14 -3.39 5.65 2.80
CA MET A 14 -2.41 5.59 1.71
C MET A 14 -3.05 5.92 0.35
N ILE A 15 -4.20 5.34 0.02
CA ILE A 15 -4.92 5.67 -1.23
C ILE A 15 -5.30 7.14 -1.27
N LEU A 16 -5.85 7.67 -0.17
CA LEU A 16 -6.34 9.04 -0.13
C LEU A 16 -5.20 10.04 -0.32
N LEU A 17 -4.05 9.80 0.32
CA LEU A 17 -2.84 10.59 0.11
C LEU A 17 -2.27 10.43 -1.31
N ALA A 18 -2.26 9.21 -1.86
CA ALA A 18 -1.79 8.96 -3.22
C ALA A 18 -2.65 9.70 -4.25
N LEU A 19 -3.98 9.74 -4.05
CA LEU A 19 -4.89 10.48 -4.92
C LEU A 19 -4.70 11.99 -4.82
N LEU A 20 -4.56 12.51 -3.59
CA LEU A 20 -4.48 13.95 -3.34
C LEU A 20 -3.12 14.55 -3.73
N PHE A 21 -2.03 13.82 -3.49
CA PHE A 21 -0.66 14.33 -3.63
C PHE A 21 0.17 13.63 -4.70
N GLY A 22 -0.30 12.51 -5.28
CA GLY A 22 0.46 11.73 -6.25
C GLY A 22 0.83 12.47 -7.53
N HIS A 23 0.05 13.49 -7.90
CA HIS A 23 0.31 14.32 -9.08
C HIS A 23 1.21 15.54 -8.78
N ALA A 24 1.35 15.93 -7.50
CA ALA A 24 1.97 17.18 -7.11
C ALA A 24 3.47 17.06 -6.81
N HIS A 25 3.94 15.90 -6.35
CA HIS A 25 5.35 15.71 -6.01
C HIS A 25 5.80 14.24 -6.13
N PRO A 26 6.96 13.95 -6.76
CA PRO A 26 7.51 12.59 -6.84
C PRO A 26 7.74 11.92 -5.48
N MET A 27 7.95 12.72 -4.43
CA MET A 27 8.14 12.22 -3.06
C MET A 27 6.83 11.76 -2.39
N ALA A 28 5.67 12.20 -2.88
CA ALA A 28 4.38 11.81 -2.32
C ALA A 28 4.13 10.30 -2.46
N SER A 29 4.69 9.67 -3.50
CA SER A 29 4.63 8.22 -3.73
C SER A 29 5.31 7.41 -2.62
N PHE A 30 6.31 7.97 -1.94
CA PHE A 30 6.99 7.32 -0.81
C PHE A 30 6.39 7.72 0.55
N ALA A 31 5.86 8.93 0.66
CA ALA A 31 5.26 9.42 1.90
C ALA A 31 3.90 8.74 2.19
N ALA A 32 3.07 8.52 1.16
CA ALA A 32 1.73 7.96 1.36
C ALA A 32 1.74 6.55 1.99
N PRO A 33 2.60 5.59 1.56
CA PRO A 33 2.71 4.28 2.20
C PRO A 33 3.25 4.35 3.62
N VAL A 34 4.22 5.23 3.89
CA VAL A 34 4.78 5.43 5.23
C VAL A 34 3.72 6.00 6.18
N ILE A 35 2.96 7.01 5.74
CA ILE A 35 1.90 7.62 6.56
C ILE A 35 0.74 6.65 6.75
N GLY A 36 0.33 5.94 5.70
CA GLY A 36 -0.70 4.90 5.81
C GLY A 36 -0.29 3.76 6.74
N GLY A 37 0.96 3.30 6.64
CA GLY A 37 1.56 2.36 7.57
C GLY A 37 1.55 2.88 9.01
N PHE A 38 1.95 4.13 9.22
CA PHE A 38 1.96 4.78 10.53
C PHE A 38 0.57 4.83 11.19
N ILE A 39 -0.47 5.18 10.43
CA ILE A 39 -1.84 5.15 10.91
C ILE A 39 -2.26 3.72 11.29
N ALA A 40 -1.95 2.71 10.46
CA ALA A 40 -2.20 1.31 10.79
C ALA A 40 -1.48 0.90 12.08
N GLY A 41 -0.24 1.35 12.27
CA GLY A 41 0.57 1.08 13.46
C GLY A 41 0.00 1.69 14.74
N ILE A 42 -0.49 2.93 14.68
CA ILE A 42 -1.16 3.59 15.81
C ILE A 42 -2.44 2.85 16.19
N LEU A 43 -3.24 2.45 15.20
CA LEU A 43 -4.56 1.85 15.43
C LEU A 43 -4.51 0.40 15.92
N VAL A 44 -3.39 -0.30 15.71
CA VAL A 44 -3.27 -1.70 16.16
C VAL A 44 -3.13 -1.80 17.68
N SER A 45 -2.57 -0.79 18.36
CA SER A 45 -2.43 -0.73 19.84
C SER A 45 -1.74 -1.95 20.48
N GLU A 46 -0.90 -2.66 19.72
CA GLU A 46 -0.23 -3.90 20.15
C GLU A 46 1.30 -3.80 20.01
N GLY A 47 1.82 -2.56 19.97
CA GLY A 47 3.26 -2.26 19.93
C GLY A 47 3.90 -2.29 18.54
N THR A 48 5.22 -2.13 18.50
CA THR A 48 6.01 -1.94 17.26
C THR A 48 5.91 -3.11 16.29
N MET A 49 5.96 -4.35 16.78
CA MET A 49 5.98 -5.54 15.91
C MET A 49 4.62 -5.75 15.23
N GLU A 50 3.53 -5.64 15.98
CA GLU A 50 2.19 -5.74 15.39
C GLU A 50 1.88 -4.53 14.51
N GLY A 51 2.38 -3.35 14.86
CA GLY A 51 2.28 -2.16 14.01
C GLY A 51 3.02 -2.33 12.68
N ALA A 52 4.22 -2.91 12.70
CA ALA A 52 4.98 -3.23 11.49
C ALA A 52 4.23 -4.21 10.59
N LYS A 53 3.63 -5.26 11.16
CA LYS A 53 2.81 -6.22 10.41
C LYS A 53 1.58 -5.55 9.81
N ALA A 54 0.85 -4.76 10.58
CA ALA A 54 -0.35 -4.05 10.11
C ALA A 54 -0.01 -3.06 8.98
N GLY A 55 1.12 -2.35 9.10
CA GLY A 55 1.63 -1.45 8.07
C GLY A 55 2.15 -2.18 6.83
N PHE A 56 2.76 -3.35 6.98
CA PHE A 56 3.12 -4.19 5.83
C PHE A 56 1.87 -4.67 5.09
N THR A 57 0.86 -5.17 5.82
CA THR A 57 -0.40 -5.62 5.25
C THR A 57 -1.14 -4.49 4.53
N SER A 58 -1.12 -3.27 5.06
CA SER A 58 -1.72 -2.11 4.38
C SER A 58 -1.02 -1.77 3.06
N GLY A 59 0.31 -1.86 3.01
CA GLY A 59 1.10 -1.71 1.78
C GLY A 59 0.80 -2.80 0.74
N ILE A 60 0.63 -4.05 1.17
CA ILE A 60 0.25 -5.17 0.30
C ILE A 60 -1.14 -4.95 -0.31
N PHE A 61 -2.12 -4.46 0.46
CA PHE A 61 -3.44 -4.12 -0.09
C PHE A 61 -3.33 -3.07 -1.21
N GLY A 62 -2.43 -2.09 -1.05
CA GLY A 62 -2.10 -1.12 -2.10
C GLY A 62 -1.66 -1.78 -3.40
N ALA A 63 -0.70 -2.70 -3.29
CA ALA A 63 -0.14 -3.37 -4.46
C ALA A 63 -1.16 -4.29 -5.17
N ILE A 64 -2.03 -4.97 -4.42
CA ILE A 64 -3.11 -5.78 -4.98
C ILE A 64 -4.07 -4.90 -5.80
N ILE A 65 -4.48 -3.75 -5.27
CA ILE A 65 -5.38 -2.84 -6.00
C ILE A 65 -4.70 -2.30 -7.26
N ALA A 66 -3.43 -1.89 -7.16
CA ALA A 66 -2.67 -1.43 -8.32
C ALA A 66 -2.59 -2.50 -9.41
N SER A 67 -2.37 -3.75 -9.04
CA SER A 67 -2.35 -4.89 -9.96
C SER A 67 -3.69 -5.09 -10.67
N VAL A 68 -4.79 -5.08 -9.92
CA VAL A 68 -6.13 -5.18 -10.50
C VAL A 68 -6.38 -4.03 -11.49
N LEU A 69 -5.98 -2.81 -11.17
CA LEU A 69 -6.12 -1.66 -12.06
C LEU A 69 -5.29 -1.78 -13.33
N ILE A 70 -4.06 -2.32 -13.25
CA ILE A 70 -3.21 -2.55 -14.43
C ILE A 70 -3.83 -3.60 -15.34
N LEU A 71 -4.28 -4.72 -14.78
CA LEU A 71 -4.88 -5.81 -15.56
C LEU A 71 -6.22 -5.42 -16.19
N VAL A 72 -7.11 -4.82 -15.39
CA VAL A 72 -8.43 -4.36 -15.85
C VAL A 72 -8.27 -3.20 -16.83
N GLY A 73 -7.40 -2.24 -16.54
CA GLY A 73 -7.10 -1.13 -17.43
C GLY A 73 -6.49 -1.60 -18.75
N GLY A 74 -5.50 -2.49 -18.69
CA GLY A 74 -4.89 -3.10 -19.87
C GLY A 74 -5.93 -3.79 -20.76
N LEU A 75 -6.80 -4.60 -20.16
CA LEU A 75 -7.89 -5.26 -20.88
C LEU A 75 -8.90 -4.25 -21.46
N ALA A 76 -9.31 -3.25 -20.68
CA ALA A 76 -10.33 -2.29 -21.08
C ALA A 76 -9.87 -1.37 -22.22
N PHE A 77 -8.62 -0.91 -22.21
CA PHE A 77 -8.11 0.05 -23.20
C PHE A 77 -7.49 -0.61 -24.43
N PHE A 78 -6.93 -1.81 -24.29
CA PHE A 78 -6.15 -2.46 -25.36
C PHE A 78 -6.58 -3.91 -25.63
N GLY A 79 -7.66 -4.40 -25.02
CA GLY A 79 -8.19 -5.74 -25.25
C GLY A 79 -7.23 -6.85 -24.80
N ILE A 80 -7.26 -7.99 -25.51
CA ILE A 80 -6.49 -9.18 -25.14
C ILE A 80 -4.96 -8.94 -25.21
N SER A 81 -4.49 -8.15 -26.18
CA SER A 81 -3.07 -7.76 -26.24
C SER A 81 -2.68 -6.88 -25.05
N GLY A 82 -3.57 -5.97 -24.64
CA GLY A 82 -3.45 -5.20 -23.40
C GLY A 82 -3.34 -6.05 -22.15
N LEU A 83 -4.17 -7.08 -22.05
CA LEU A 83 -4.13 -8.04 -20.94
C LEU A 83 -2.80 -8.81 -20.93
N ALA A 84 -2.32 -9.29 -22.09
CA ALA A 84 -1.07 -10.03 -22.18
C ALA A 84 0.14 -9.18 -21.75
N VAL A 85 0.23 -7.94 -22.23
CA VAL A 85 1.27 -6.98 -21.80
C VAL A 85 1.08 -6.62 -20.33
N GLY A 86 -0.16 -6.40 -19.91
CA GLY A 86 -0.55 -6.13 -18.53
C GLY A 86 -0.03 -7.20 -17.59
N ILE A 87 -0.20 -8.48 -17.88
CA ILE A 87 0.30 -9.60 -17.05
C ILE A 87 1.83 -9.55 -16.89
N VAL A 88 2.56 -9.32 -17.99
CA VAL A 88 4.04 -9.26 -17.95
C VAL A 88 4.51 -8.06 -17.11
N VAL A 89 3.90 -6.89 -17.34
CA VAL A 89 4.20 -5.67 -16.61
C VAL A 89 3.83 -5.83 -15.13
N ASP A 90 2.68 -6.43 -14.84
CA ASP A 90 2.14 -6.59 -13.50
C ASP A 90 3.00 -7.55 -12.65
N ILE A 91 3.54 -8.63 -13.23
CA ILE A 91 4.48 -9.50 -12.52
C ILE A 91 5.73 -8.73 -12.06
N VAL A 92 6.28 -7.88 -12.94
CA VAL A 92 7.48 -7.08 -12.63
C VAL A 92 7.15 -5.98 -11.62
N ILE A 93 6.02 -5.30 -11.81
CA ILE A 93 5.57 -4.22 -10.94
C ILE A 93 5.19 -4.76 -9.57
N ILE A 94 4.38 -5.80 -9.44
CA ILE A 94 4.02 -6.40 -8.15
C ILE A 94 5.27 -6.76 -7.35
N LEU A 95 6.29 -7.36 -7.96
CA LEU A 95 7.50 -7.74 -7.25
C LEU A 95 8.24 -6.52 -6.66
N ILE A 96 8.32 -5.42 -7.42
CA ILE A 96 9.06 -4.21 -7.02
C ILE A 96 8.19 -3.28 -6.15
N PHE A 97 6.94 -3.03 -6.55
CA PHE A 97 5.97 -2.19 -5.85
C PHE A 97 5.44 -2.85 -4.58
N SER A 98 5.13 -4.15 -4.56
CA SER A 98 4.64 -4.79 -3.32
C SER A 98 5.72 -4.82 -2.25
N LEU A 99 6.98 -5.07 -2.62
CA LEU A 99 8.09 -4.98 -1.68
C LEU A 99 8.29 -3.53 -1.22
N SER A 100 8.31 -2.55 -2.12
CA SER A 100 8.54 -1.16 -1.71
C SER A 100 7.39 -0.59 -0.89
N LEU A 101 6.14 -0.73 -1.33
CA LEU A 101 4.95 -0.30 -0.58
C LEU A 101 4.82 -1.06 0.75
N GLY A 102 5.08 -2.36 0.75
CA GLY A 102 5.06 -3.19 1.95
C GLY A 102 6.15 -2.80 2.95
N ILE A 103 7.40 -2.60 2.51
CA ILE A 103 8.52 -2.19 3.38
C ILE A 103 8.30 -0.77 3.91
N LEU A 104 7.85 0.16 3.07
CA LEU A 104 7.55 1.54 3.51
C LEU A 104 6.38 1.57 4.50
N GLY A 105 5.32 0.80 4.23
CA GLY A 105 4.21 0.59 5.15
C GLY A 105 4.66 -0.06 6.45
N MET A 106 5.57 -1.03 6.41
CA MET A 106 6.16 -1.68 7.58
C MET A 106 6.97 -0.69 8.42
N ILE A 107 7.79 0.16 7.80
CA ILE A 107 8.56 1.20 8.49
C ILE A 107 7.61 2.19 9.18
N GLY A 108 6.63 2.69 8.42
CA GLY A 108 5.59 3.57 8.96
C GLY A 108 4.87 2.93 10.14
N GLY A 109 4.43 1.68 9.98
CA GLY A 109 3.69 0.93 10.99
C GLY A 109 4.50 0.58 12.22
N ALA A 110 5.79 0.28 12.08
CA ALA A 110 6.70 0.09 13.21
C ALA A 110 6.80 1.38 14.03
N VAL A 111 6.98 2.52 13.35
CA VAL A 111 7.04 3.84 13.99
C VAL A 111 5.71 4.17 14.66
N GLY A 112 4.58 3.97 13.98
CA GLY A 112 3.24 4.20 14.54
C GLY A 112 2.94 3.31 15.75
N GLY A 113 3.41 2.07 15.72
CA GLY A 113 3.30 1.12 16.82
C GLY A 113 4.11 1.49 18.06
N LEU A 114 5.11 2.38 17.96
CA LEU A 114 5.78 2.95 19.14
C LEU A 114 4.89 3.94 19.90
N PHE A 115 3.95 4.58 19.18
CA PHE A 115 3.02 5.55 19.75
C PHE A 115 1.66 4.94 20.10
N SER A 116 1.44 3.68 19.73
CA SER A 116 0.23 2.95 20.08
C SER A 116 0.31 2.54 21.55
N ARG A 117 -0.68 3.01 22.33
CA ARG A 117 -0.82 2.73 23.76
C ARG A 117 -1.79 1.58 23.97
#